data_AF-A0AAW5N2F6-F1
#
_entry.id   AF-A0AAW5N2F6-F1
#
_cell.length_a   1.000
_cell.length_b   1.000
_cell.length_c   1.000
_cell.angle_alpha   90.00
_cell.angle_beta   90.00
_cell.angle_gamma   90.00
#
_symmetry.space_group_name_H-M   'P 1'
#
loop_
_entity.id
_entity.type
_entity.pdbx_description
1 polymer ?
#
loop_
_entity_poly.entity_id
_entity_poly.type
_entity_poly.pdbx_seq_one_letter_code
_entity_poly.pdbx_strand_id
1 'polypeptide(L)'
;TIVGTMNMIGVKWFAEMEFWFALIKVLAIVTFLVVGTVFLGSGQPLDGNTTGFHLITDNGGFFPHGLLPALVLIQGVVFAFASIA
;
A
#
# COMPACT_ATOMS: atom_id res chain seq x y z
N THR A 1 -26.47 28.47 -16.19
CA THR A 1 -26.08 28.93 -14.84
C THR A 1 -26.57 28.00 -13.75
N ILE A 2 -27.85 27.62 -13.70
CA ILE A 2 -28.44 26.73 -12.68
C ILE A 2 -27.75 25.35 -12.58
N VAL A 3 -27.43 24.72 -13.73
CA VAL A 3 -26.74 23.41 -13.77
C VAL A 3 -25.31 23.48 -13.23
N GLY A 4 -24.60 24.60 -13.43
CA GLY A 4 -23.25 24.80 -12.90
C GLY A 4 -23.24 24.92 -11.37
N THR A 5 -24.20 25.64 -10.80
CA THR A 5 -24.34 25.78 -9.35
C THR A 5 -24.77 24.48 -8.68
N MET A 6 -25.69 23.72 -9.30
CA MET A 6 -26.06 22.37 -8.83
C MET A 6 -24.88 21.41 -8.86
N ASN A 7 -24.07 21.45 -9.92
CA ASN A 7 -22.89 20.60 -10.04
C ASN A 7 -21.83 20.96 -8.97
N MET A 8 -21.61 22.24 -8.68
CA MET A 8 -20.69 22.67 -7.61
C MET A 8 -21.12 22.21 -6.21
N ILE A 9 -22.43 22.18 -5.91
CA ILE A 9 -22.93 21.67 -4.63
C ILE A 9 -22.68 20.16 -4.52
N GLY A 10 -22.96 19.39 -5.58
CA GLY A 10 -22.67 17.96 -5.62
C GLY A 10 -21.18 17.64 -5.52
N VAL A 11 -20.34 18.41 -6.23
CA VAL A 11 -18.88 18.27 -6.24
C VAL A 11 -18.28 18.55 -4.87
N LYS A 12 -18.80 19.51 -4.10
CA LYS A 12 -18.30 19.78 -2.74
C LYS A 12 -18.52 18.59 -1.80
N TRP A 13 -19.72 18.01 -1.80
CA TRP A 13 -20.02 16.82 -1.00
C TRP A 13 -19.23 15.60 -1.44
N PHE A 14 -19.06 15.42 -2.75
CA PHE A 14 -18.23 14.35 -3.30
C PHE A 14 -16.76 14.50 -2.88
N ALA A 15 -16.21 15.71 -2.97
CA ALA A 15 -14.85 16.03 -2.57
C ALA A 15 -14.61 15.84 -1.07
N GLU A 16 -15.58 16.20 -0.22
CA GLU A 16 -15.49 15.95 1.22
C GLU A 16 -15.44 14.44 1.52
N MET A 17 -16.32 13.64 0.91
CA MET A 17 -16.31 12.18 1.08
C MET A 17 -15.00 11.55 0.60
N GLU A 18 -14.49 11.98 -0.55
CA GLU A 18 -13.21 11.53 -1.09
C GLU A 18 -12.05 11.87 -0.14
N PHE A 19 -12.05 13.07 0.43
CA PHE A 19 -11.05 13.48 1.42
C PHE A 19 -11.08 12.60 2.67
N TRP A 20 -12.26 12.28 3.22
CA TRP A 20 -12.38 11.40 4.38
C TRP A 20 -11.86 9.99 4.08
N PHE A 21 -12.15 9.42 2.91
CA PHE A 21 -11.63 8.11 2.51
C PHE A 21 -10.11 8.14 2.27
N ALA A 22 -9.59 9.20 1.64
CA ALA A 22 -8.15 9.38 1.46
C ALA A 22 -7.42 9.51 2.80
N LEU A 23 -8.00 10.23 3.76
CA LEU A 23 -7.45 10.38 5.11
C LEU A 23 -7.32 9.03 5.83
N ILE A 24 -8.33 8.17 5.74
CA ILE A 24 -8.26 6.81 6.32
C ILE A 24 -7.15 6.00 5.66
N LYS A 25 -7.03 6.05 4.33
CA LYS A 25 -5.96 5.34 3.59
C LYS A 25 -4.57 5.80 4.04
N VAL A 26 -4.36 7.11 4.16
CA VAL A 26 -3.08 7.68 4.60
C VAL A 26 -2.77 7.26 6.03
N LEU A 27 -3.72 7.37 6.95
CA LEU A 27 -3.53 6.93 8.34
C LEU A 27 -3.21 5.43 8.44
N ALA A 28 -3.84 4.59 7.62
CA ALA A 28 -3.56 3.15 7.58
C ALA A 28 -2.11 2.88 7.14
N ILE A 29 -1.64 3.55 6.07
CA ILE A 29 -0.27 3.39 5.57
C ILE A 29 0.74 3.89 6.63
N VAL A 30 0.49 5.05 7.23
CA VAL A 30 1.38 5.62 8.27
C VAL A 30 1.46 4.70 9.48
N THR A 31 0.32 4.21 9.98
CA THR A 31 0.29 3.29 11.13
C THR A 31 1.05 2.00 10.80
N PHE A 32 0.82 1.44 9.61
CA PHE A 32 1.52 0.24 9.15
C PHE A 32 3.04 0.46 9.07
N LEU A 33 3.49 1.58 8.52
CA LEU A 33 4.92 1.90 8.42
C LEU A 33 5.58 2.11 9.78
N VAL A 34 4.91 2.81 10.71
CA VAL A 34 5.42 3.03 12.07
C VAL A 34 5.58 1.70 12.79
N VAL A 35 4.52 0.88 12.81
CA VAL A 35 4.55 -0.44 13.45
C VAL A 35 5.63 -1.31 12.80
N GLY A 36 5.64 -1.44 11.46
CA GLY A 36 6.62 -2.23 10.74
C GLY A 36 8.06 -1.81 11.03
N THR A 37 8.34 -0.50 11.08
CA THR A 37 9.70 0.01 11.36
C THR A 37 10.11 -0.24 12.80
N VAL A 38 9.21 -0.08 13.77
CA VAL A 38 9.49 -0.39 15.19
C VAL A 38 9.79 -1.87 15.37
N PHE A 39 9.02 -2.75 14.74
CA PHE A 39 9.25 -4.20 14.80
C PHE A 39 10.56 -4.60 14.12
N LEU A 40 10.86 -4.06 12.93
CA LEU A 40 12.13 -4.30 12.24
C LEU A 40 13.34 -3.76 13.02
N GLY A 41 13.21 -2.58 13.64
CA GLY A 41 14.30 -1.93 14.38
C GLY A 41 14.55 -2.49 15.78
N SER A 42 13.51 -3.01 16.45
CA SER A 42 13.63 -3.64 17.77
C SER A 42 14.25 -5.03 17.74
N GLY A 43 14.31 -5.67 16.56
CA GLY A 43 14.96 -6.96 16.40
C GLY A 43 14.31 -8.10 17.20
N GLN A 44 13.10 -7.89 17.74
CA GLN A 44 12.43 -8.89 18.56
C GLN A 44 12.06 -10.09 17.68
N PRO A 45 12.29 -11.33 18.16
CA PRO A 45 11.88 -12.52 17.42
C PRO A 45 10.35 -12.53 17.31
N LEU A 46 9.87 -12.42 16.07
CA LEU A 46 8.47 -12.59 15.73
C LEU A 46 8.31 -14.06 15.35
N ASP A 47 7.54 -14.80 16.14
CA ASP A 47 7.24 -16.22 15.89
C ASP A 47 8.51 -17.09 15.70
N GLY A 48 9.53 -16.85 16.52
CA GLY A 48 10.80 -17.61 16.49
C GLY A 48 11.76 -17.25 15.36
N ASN A 49 11.38 -16.33 14.45
CA ASN A 49 12.23 -15.85 13.38
C ASN A 49 12.83 -14.48 13.72
N THR A 50 14.14 -14.34 13.60
CA THR A 50 14.83 -13.06 13.77
C THR A 50 14.53 -12.17 12.56
N THR A 51 14.02 -10.98 12.79
CA THR A 51 13.78 -9.99 11.73
C THR A 51 15.11 -9.52 11.13
N GLY A 52 15.20 -9.46 9.79
CA GLY A 52 16.38 -8.89 9.11
C GLY A 52 16.59 -9.42 7.70
N PHE A 53 17.73 -9.02 7.10
CA PHE A 53 18.10 -9.37 5.72
C PHE A 53 18.31 -10.87 5.48
N HIS A 54 18.54 -11.64 6.55
CA HIS A 54 18.66 -13.10 6.50
C HIS A 54 17.42 -13.77 5.90
N LEU A 55 16.22 -13.19 6.13
CA LEU A 55 14.97 -13.69 5.55
C LEU A 55 14.97 -13.65 4.02
N ILE A 56 15.75 -12.78 3.39
CA ILE A 56 15.85 -12.70 1.93
C ILE A 56 16.87 -13.72 1.43
N THR A 57 18.05 -13.79 2.05
CA THR A 57 19.12 -14.68 1.62
C THR A 57 18.78 -16.16 1.81
N ASP A 58 18.13 -16.50 2.93
CA ASP A 58 17.76 -17.89 3.25
C ASP A 58 16.61 -18.43 2.42
N ASN A 59 15.68 -17.56 2.01
CA ASN A 59 14.48 -17.96 1.28
C ASN A 59 14.67 -17.91 -0.24
N GLY A 60 15.90 -18.09 -0.73
CA GLY A 60 16.21 -18.17 -2.17
C GLY A 60 16.41 -16.82 -2.87
N GLY A 61 16.67 -15.75 -2.12
CA GLY A 61 17.06 -14.45 -2.66
C GLY A 61 15.90 -13.64 -3.25
N PHE A 62 16.20 -12.79 -4.24
CA PHE A 62 15.18 -11.92 -4.88
C PHE A 62 14.25 -12.66 -5.85
N PHE A 63 14.71 -13.77 -6.44
CA PHE A 63 13.94 -14.55 -7.44
C PHE A 63 13.91 -16.05 -7.11
N PRO A 64 13.38 -16.45 -5.94
CA PRO A 64 13.39 -17.85 -5.51
C PRO A 64 12.59 -18.78 -6.43
N HIS A 65 11.57 -18.25 -7.09
CA HIS A 65 10.70 -18.96 -8.03
C HIS A 65 11.02 -18.66 -9.51
N GLY A 66 12.12 -17.95 -9.78
CA GLY A 66 12.56 -17.55 -11.13
C GLY A 66 11.92 -16.26 -11.67
N LEU A 67 12.30 -15.90 -12.89
CA LEU A 67 11.95 -14.60 -13.50
C LEU A 67 10.52 -14.56 -14.07
N LEU A 68 10.01 -15.69 -14.57
CA LEU A 68 8.67 -15.74 -15.18
C LEU A 68 7.55 -15.38 -14.18
N PRO A 69 7.51 -15.94 -12.95
CA PRO A 69 6.52 -15.53 -11.96
C PRO A 69 6.63 -14.05 -11.57
N ALA A 70 7.85 -13.50 -11.51
CA ALA A 70 8.05 -12.09 -11.19
C ALA A 70 7.42 -11.17 -12.26
N LEU A 71 7.56 -11.49 -13.54
CA LEU A 71 6.96 -10.71 -14.63
C LEU A 71 5.43 -10.74 -14.59
N VAL A 72 4.83 -11.88 -14.21
CA VAL A 72 3.36 -12.00 -14.07
C VAL A 72 2.87 -11.15 -12.88
N LEU A 73 3.58 -11.17 -11.75
CA LEU A 73 3.22 -10.37 -10.57
C LEU A 73 3.29 -8.85 -10.85
N ILE A 74 4.28 -8.40 -11.63
CA ILE A 74 4.40 -6.99 -12.03
C ILE A 74 3.15 -6.51 -12.75
N GLN A 75 2.53 -7.34 -13.60
CA GLN A 75 1.28 -6.97 -14.27
C GLN A 75 0.15 -6.70 -13.26
N GLY A 76 0.03 -7.55 -12.23
CA GLY A 76 -0.94 -7.35 -11.15
C GLY A 76 -0.73 -6.02 -10.42
N VAL A 77 0.53 -5.65 -10.16
CA VAL A 77 0.88 -4.35 -9.56
C VAL A 77 0.48 -3.20 -10.48
N VAL A 78 0.76 -3.29 -11.78
CA VAL A 78 0.37 -2.26 -12.76
C VAL A 78 -1.16 -2.09 -12.79
N PHE A 79 -1.94 -3.17 -12.76
CA PHE A 79 -3.41 -3.08 -12.67
C PHE A 79 -3.89 -2.44 -11.37
N ALA A 80 -3.24 -2.77 -10.23
CA ALA A 80 -3.60 -2.19 -8.93
C ALA A 80 -3.38 -0.67 -8.90
N PHE A 81 -2.37 -0.14 -9.61
CA PHE A 81 -2.14 1.30 -9.71
C PHE A 81 -2.89 1.97 -10.87
N ALA A 82 -3.16 1.27 -11.97
CA ALA A 82 -3.91 1.81 -13.10
C ALA A 82 -5.38 2.11 -12.76
N SER A 83 -5.93 1.45 -11.73
CA SER A 83 -7.29 1.69 -11.23
C SER A 83 -7.42 2.89 -10.28
N ILE A 84 -6.32 3.60 -9.99
CA ILE A 84 -6.27 4.78 -9.11
C ILE A 84 -6.54 6.11 -9.85
N ALA A 85 -7.19 6.05 -11.02
CA ALA A 85 -7.61 7.21 -11.81
C ALA A 85 -9.08 7.59 -11.54
#